data_AF-A0A946BW30-F1
#
_entry.id   AF-A0A946BW30-F1
#
_cell.length_a   1.000
_cell.length_b   1.000
_cell.length_c   1.000
_cell.angle_alpha   90.00
_cell.angle_beta   90.00
_cell.angle_gamma   90.00
#
_symmetry.space_group_name_H-M   'P 1'
#
loop_
_entity.id
_entity.type
_entity.pdbx_description
1 polymer ?
#
loop_
_entity_poly.entity_id
_entity_poly.type
_entity_poly.pdbx_seq_one_letter_code
_entity_poly.pdbx_strand_id
1 'polypeptide(L)'
;MSTTSQAGTANGLAQYHPLVIEGMGGYDPRTPAPVAARIAAQLRTRWTLDPPTKPVLLITQGDPIEERGISAITRLVADELNLPRALIFLDTAIADYHKPNADRYKVIMEIPYSDLASVLSHTMPSTLGAITDAIENQLAIKNNQRRALGKPPLQDYYQTFALLQEVTKAACRQLCGAVTVAHTSHTISDFSITSFYTVGLALGLIDTAEVMSYHE
;
A
#
# COMPACT_ATOMS: atom_id res chain seq x y z
N MET A 1 -22.34 -2.31 14.66
CA MET A 1 -21.58 -2.01 15.91
C MET A 1 -20.33 -1.29 15.49
N SER A 2 -20.15 -0.03 15.89
CA SER A 2 -18.98 0.76 15.53
C SER A 2 -17.82 0.27 16.40
N THR A 3 -16.91 -0.52 15.83
CA THR A 3 -15.63 -0.83 16.48
C THR A 3 -14.82 0.46 16.48
N THR A 4 -14.68 1.11 17.63
CA THR A 4 -13.79 2.25 17.79
C THR A 4 -12.36 1.75 17.51
N SER A 5 -11.73 2.26 16.46
CA SER A 5 -10.33 1.98 16.16
C SER A 5 -9.46 2.43 17.33
N GLN A 6 -8.56 1.57 17.80
CA GLN A 6 -7.56 1.97 18.78
C GLN A 6 -6.36 2.58 18.04
N ALA A 7 -5.74 3.60 18.65
CA ALA A 7 -4.42 4.04 18.23
C ALA A 7 -3.46 2.86 18.38
N GLY A 8 -2.95 2.35 17.26
CA GLY A 8 -2.00 1.25 17.24
C GLY A 8 -0.58 1.78 17.28
N THR A 9 0.32 1.01 17.87
CA THR A 9 1.76 1.19 17.62
C THR A 9 2.15 0.31 16.43
N ALA A 10 3.18 0.70 15.67
CA ALA A 10 3.71 -0.13 14.59
C ALA A 10 4.02 -1.58 15.05
N ASN A 11 4.51 -1.76 16.28
CA ASN A 11 4.80 -3.08 16.85
C ASN A 11 3.58 -4.01 16.93
N GLY A 12 2.37 -3.46 16.99
CA GLY A 12 1.14 -4.26 16.95
C GLY A 12 0.99 -5.07 15.65
N LEU A 13 1.60 -4.61 14.54
CA LEU A 13 1.57 -5.32 13.25
C LEU A 13 2.26 -6.69 13.31
N ALA A 14 3.23 -6.89 14.21
CA ALA A 14 4.04 -8.10 14.27
C ALA A 14 3.22 -9.39 14.50
N GLN A 15 1.97 -9.26 15.00
CA GLN A 15 1.04 -10.38 15.21
C GLN A 15 0.31 -10.83 13.93
N TYR A 16 0.46 -10.10 12.83
CA TYR A 16 -0.32 -10.29 11.61
C TYR A 16 0.54 -10.64 10.40
N HIS A 17 -0.14 -11.14 9.37
CA HIS A 17 0.37 -11.19 8.00
C HIS A 17 -0.20 -9.99 7.22
N PRO A 18 0.61 -8.97 6.89
CA PRO A 18 0.13 -7.79 6.19
C PRO A 18 -0.19 -8.12 4.72
N LEU A 19 -1.40 -7.78 4.30
CA LEU A 19 -1.81 -7.74 2.90
C LEU A 19 -1.89 -6.27 2.48
N VAL A 20 -1.08 -5.86 1.51
CA VAL A 20 -1.14 -4.55 0.87
C VAL A 20 -1.74 -4.74 -0.53
N ILE A 21 -2.72 -3.93 -0.89
CA ILE A 21 -3.31 -3.95 -2.24
C ILE A 21 -3.10 -2.56 -2.86
N GLU A 22 -2.45 -2.49 -4.01
CA GLU A 22 -2.15 -1.23 -4.70
C GLU A 22 -2.84 -1.19 -6.06
N GLY A 23 -3.33 0.00 -6.42
CA GLY A 23 -4.08 0.20 -7.65
C GLY A 23 -4.44 1.64 -7.90
N MET A 24 -5.20 1.86 -8.96
CA MET A 24 -5.72 3.19 -9.31
C MET A 24 -6.69 3.71 -8.24
N GLY A 25 -6.69 5.03 -8.01
CA GLY A 25 -7.69 5.72 -7.18
C GLY A 25 -9.04 5.83 -7.89
N GLY A 26 -9.90 6.76 -7.46
CA GLY A 26 -11.28 6.90 -7.97
C GLY A 26 -11.46 7.14 -9.47
N TYR A 27 -10.38 7.44 -10.20
CA TYR A 27 -10.38 7.51 -11.66
C TYR A 27 -10.34 6.13 -12.36
N ASP A 28 -10.24 5.03 -11.62
CA ASP A 28 -10.37 3.67 -12.18
C ASP A 28 -11.73 3.54 -12.89
N PRO A 29 -11.78 3.27 -14.21
CA PRO A 29 -13.03 3.18 -14.94
C PRO A 29 -13.80 1.88 -14.66
N ARG A 30 -13.15 0.88 -14.05
CA ARG A 30 -13.72 -0.45 -13.83
C ARG A 30 -14.70 -0.45 -12.67
N THR A 31 -15.71 -1.31 -12.73
CA THR A 31 -16.55 -1.61 -11.57
C THR A 31 -15.71 -2.32 -10.49
N PRO A 32 -15.77 -1.90 -9.21
CA PRO A 32 -14.96 -2.50 -8.15
C PRO A 32 -15.23 -3.98 -7.88
N ALA A 33 -16.50 -4.42 -7.96
CA ALA A 33 -16.90 -5.77 -7.57
C ALA A 33 -16.20 -6.90 -8.36
N PRO A 34 -16.16 -6.88 -9.71
CA PRO A 34 -15.40 -7.87 -10.46
C PRO A 34 -13.91 -7.90 -10.11
N VAL A 35 -13.29 -6.72 -9.91
CA VAL A 35 -11.86 -6.62 -9.59
C VAL A 35 -11.58 -7.19 -8.19
N ALA A 36 -12.41 -6.84 -7.20
CA ALA A 36 -12.30 -7.35 -5.84
C ALA A 36 -12.49 -8.87 -5.77
N ALA A 37 -13.52 -9.41 -6.42
CA ALA A 37 -13.77 -10.85 -6.49
C ALA A 37 -12.57 -11.59 -7.12
N ARG A 38 -11.97 -11.01 -8.15
CA ARG A 38 -10.79 -11.59 -8.81
C ARG A 38 -9.56 -11.59 -7.90
N ILE A 39 -9.29 -10.49 -7.21
CA ILE A 39 -8.19 -10.41 -6.23
C ILE A 39 -8.40 -11.43 -5.11
N ALA A 40 -9.61 -11.52 -4.55
CA ALA A 40 -9.92 -12.47 -3.50
C ALA A 40 -9.74 -13.92 -3.95
N ALA A 41 -10.17 -14.28 -5.17
CA ALA A 41 -9.97 -15.61 -5.73
C ALA A 41 -8.48 -15.96 -5.91
N GLN A 42 -7.67 -15.02 -6.39
CA GLN A 42 -6.23 -15.22 -6.56
C GLN A 42 -5.51 -15.34 -5.21
N LEU A 43 -5.88 -14.52 -4.23
CA LEU A 43 -5.35 -14.62 -2.87
C LEU A 43 -5.67 -15.98 -2.23
N ARG A 44 -6.91 -16.46 -2.37
CA ARG A 44 -7.29 -17.81 -1.89
C ARG A 44 -6.47 -18.90 -2.57
N THR A 45 -6.27 -18.81 -3.88
CA THR A 45 -5.46 -19.77 -4.64
C THR A 45 -4.03 -19.78 -4.14
N ARG A 46 -3.42 -18.59 -4.00
CA ARG A 46 -2.06 -18.42 -3.48
C ARG A 46 -1.94 -19.00 -2.08
N TRP A 47 -2.84 -18.66 -1.17
CA TRP A 47 -2.79 -19.12 0.22
C TRP A 47 -3.13 -20.59 0.41
N THR A 48 -3.69 -21.26 -0.61
CA THR A 48 -3.81 -22.72 -0.62
C THR A 48 -2.45 -23.39 -0.83
N LEU A 49 -1.56 -22.77 -1.63
CA LEU A 49 -0.22 -23.25 -1.91
C LEU A 49 0.78 -22.84 -0.83
N ASP A 50 0.66 -21.60 -0.34
CA ASP A 50 1.55 -20.99 0.65
C ASP A 50 0.72 -20.18 1.66
N PRO A 51 0.13 -20.83 2.68
CA PRO A 51 -0.76 -20.18 3.64
C PRO A 51 0.01 -19.23 4.57
N PRO A 52 -0.54 -18.05 4.87
CA PRO A 52 -0.02 -17.17 5.91
C PRO A 52 0.05 -17.89 7.26
N THR A 53 1.18 -17.76 7.96
CA THR A 53 1.37 -18.35 9.30
C THR A 53 0.74 -17.52 10.41
N LYS A 54 0.29 -16.29 10.09
CA LYS A 54 -0.35 -15.33 11.00
C LYS A 54 -1.70 -14.89 10.43
N PRO A 55 -2.64 -14.42 11.27
CA PRO A 55 -3.89 -13.83 10.79
C PRO A 55 -3.62 -12.71 9.79
N VAL A 56 -4.34 -12.71 8.67
CA VAL A 56 -4.17 -11.69 7.62
C VAL A 56 -4.81 -10.37 8.06
N LEU A 57 -4.09 -9.27 7.86
CA LEU A 57 -4.56 -7.91 8.11
C LEU A 57 -4.42 -7.10 6.81
N LEU A 58 -5.53 -6.59 6.29
CA LEU A 58 -5.51 -5.75 5.09
C LEU A 58 -5.06 -4.34 5.47
N ILE A 59 -3.91 -3.93 4.95
CA ILE A 59 -3.30 -2.63 5.18
C ILE A 59 -3.83 -1.65 4.13
N THR A 60 -4.38 -0.52 4.59
CA THR A 60 -4.87 0.57 3.75
C THR A 60 -4.12 1.86 4.03
N GLN A 61 -3.96 2.72 3.03
CA GLN A 61 -2.98 3.80 3.04
C GLN A 61 -3.63 5.18 3.00
N GLY A 62 -4.77 5.32 3.66
CA GLY A 62 -5.48 6.59 3.82
C GLY A 62 -6.26 7.07 2.60
N ASP A 63 -6.53 6.18 1.64
CA ASP A 63 -7.41 6.49 0.53
C ASP A 63 -8.80 6.94 1.04
N PRO A 64 -9.36 8.03 0.47
CA PRO A 64 -10.69 8.50 0.84
C PRO A 64 -11.77 7.52 0.38
N ILE A 65 -12.97 7.62 0.96
CA ILE A 65 -14.12 6.82 0.51
C ILE A 65 -14.51 7.27 -0.91
N GLU A 66 -14.44 6.35 -1.86
CA GLU A 66 -14.82 6.58 -3.26
C GLU A 66 -15.70 5.44 -3.79
N GLU A 67 -16.52 5.72 -4.81
CA GLU A 67 -17.37 4.71 -5.45
C GLU A 67 -16.58 3.72 -6.32
N ARG A 68 -15.36 4.10 -6.74
CA ARG A 68 -14.47 3.33 -7.61
C ARG A 68 -13.04 3.33 -7.08
N GLY A 69 -12.16 2.60 -7.77
CA GLY A 69 -10.74 2.54 -7.44
C GLY A 69 -10.43 1.76 -6.18
N ILE A 70 -9.21 1.93 -5.68
CA ILE A 70 -8.61 1.10 -4.64
C ILE A 70 -9.39 1.11 -3.33
N SER A 71 -9.96 2.25 -2.93
CA SER A 71 -10.79 2.36 -1.72
C SER A 71 -12.04 1.47 -1.78
N ALA A 72 -12.77 1.51 -2.90
CA ALA A 72 -13.94 0.65 -3.12
C ALA A 72 -13.55 -0.83 -3.24
N ILE A 73 -12.46 -1.13 -3.95
CA ILE A 73 -11.97 -2.50 -4.17
C ILE A 73 -11.56 -3.14 -2.84
N THR A 74 -10.77 -2.45 -2.02
CA THR A 74 -10.25 -3.00 -0.75
C THR A 74 -11.35 -3.24 0.29
N ARG A 75 -12.42 -2.43 0.31
CA ARG A 75 -13.63 -2.73 1.10
C ARG A 75 -14.23 -4.08 0.72
N LEU A 76 -14.45 -4.30 -0.58
CA LEU A 76 -15.05 -5.52 -1.09
C LEU A 76 -14.15 -6.74 -0.87
N VAL A 77 -12.83 -6.59 -1.02
CA VAL A 77 -11.87 -7.66 -0.68
C VAL A 77 -11.92 -7.99 0.82
N ALA A 78 -12.03 -6.97 1.69
CA ALA A 78 -12.15 -7.20 3.14
C ALA A 78 -13.46 -7.91 3.52
N ASP A 79 -14.55 -7.69 2.79
CA ASP A 79 -15.81 -8.42 2.97
C ASP A 79 -15.70 -9.85 2.49
N GLU A 80 -15.24 -10.04 1.25
CA GLU A 80 -15.12 -11.34 0.60
C GLU A 80 -14.19 -12.30 1.37
N LEU A 81 -13.10 -11.78 1.94
CA LEU A 81 -12.14 -12.57 2.71
C LEU A 81 -12.35 -12.49 4.23
N ASN A 82 -13.38 -11.77 4.69
CA ASN A 82 -13.65 -11.50 6.11
C ASN A 82 -12.41 -11.01 6.89
N LEU A 83 -11.70 -10.02 6.32
CA LEU A 83 -10.45 -9.51 6.89
C LEU A 83 -10.68 -8.24 7.73
N PRO A 84 -10.03 -8.12 8.90
CA PRO A 84 -9.87 -6.83 9.54
C PRO A 84 -8.93 -5.94 8.71
N ARG A 85 -9.03 -4.63 8.93
CA ARG A 85 -8.17 -3.63 8.28
C ARG A 85 -7.30 -2.89 9.28
N ALA A 86 -6.14 -2.45 8.81
CA ALA A 86 -5.37 -1.38 9.44
C ALA A 86 -5.27 -0.19 8.50
N LEU A 87 -5.21 0.99 9.09
CA LEU A 87 -5.01 2.26 8.38
C LEU A 87 -3.62 2.79 8.70
N ILE A 88 -2.78 2.86 7.69
CA ILE A 88 -1.54 3.64 7.73
C ILE A 88 -1.86 5.03 7.15
N PHE A 89 -1.54 6.08 7.89
CA PHE A 89 -1.87 7.44 7.48
C PHE A 89 -0.67 8.39 7.62
N LEU A 90 -0.52 9.32 6.68
CA LEU A 90 0.39 10.46 6.80
C LEU A 90 0.05 11.32 8.03
N ASP A 91 1.08 11.66 8.80
CA ASP A 91 1.00 12.59 9.92
C ASP A 91 0.41 13.95 9.50
N THR A 92 -0.27 14.64 10.42
CA THR A 92 -0.92 15.94 10.15
C THR A 92 0.07 16.99 9.63
N ALA A 93 1.33 16.93 10.06
CA ALA A 93 2.38 17.82 9.58
C ALA A 93 2.77 17.60 8.10
N ILE A 94 2.43 16.44 7.53
CA ILE A 94 2.67 16.09 6.12
C ILE A 94 1.43 16.36 5.29
N ALA A 95 0.26 15.90 5.76
CA ALA A 95 -1.02 16.09 5.08
C ALA A 95 -2.19 16.03 6.08
N ASP A 96 -2.62 17.19 6.56
CA ASP A 96 -3.68 17.34 7.56
C ASP A 96 -5.04 16.76 7.15
N TYR A 97 -5.32 16.73 5.84
CA TYR A 97 -6.52 16.16 5.25
C TYR A 97 -6.51 14.63 5.17
N HIS A 98 -5.34 13.98 5.25
CA HIS A 98 -5.19 12.58 4.91
C HIS A 98 -5.91 11.66 5.90
N LYS A 99 -5.59 11.78 7.20
CA LYS A 99 -6.23 10.98 8.24
C LYS A 99 -7.75 11.23 8.36
N PRO A 100 -8.26 12.49 8.37
CA PRO A 100 -9.70 12.73 8.45
C PRO A 100 -10.50 12.11 7.32
N ASN A 101 -9.95 12.11 6.09
CA ASN A 101 -10.67 11.63 4.90
C ASN A 101 -10.56 10.11 4.70
N ALA A 102 -9.60 9.45 5.35
CA ALA A 102 -9.33 8.03 5.19
C ALA A 102 -10.53 7.14 5.52
N ASP A 103 -10.71 6.11 4.69
CA ASP A 103 -11.70 5.07 4.94
C ASP A 103 -11.37 4.21 6.18
N ARG A 104 -12.26 4.23 7.17
CA ARG A 104 -12.15 3.48 8.43
C ARG A 104 -12.96 2.18 8.47
N TYR A 105 -13.57 1.77 7.36
CA TYR A 105 -14.36 0.55 7.31
C TYR A 105 -13.52 -0.66 7.76
N LYS A 106 -14.01 -1.39 8.77
CA LYS A 106 -13.33 -2.55 9.41
C LYS A 106 -11.93 -2.26 9.97
N VAL A 107 -11.57 -0.99 10.17
CA VAL A 107 -10.26 -0.63 10.71
C VAL A 107 -10.21 -0.93 12.21
N ILE A 108 -9.29 -1.81 12.60
CA ILE A 108 -9.05 -2.18 14.01
C ILE A 108 -7.80 -1.50 14.58
N MET A 109 -6.96 -0.93 13.71
CA MET A 109 -5.68 -0.33 14.07
C MET A 109 -5.37 0.86 13.15
N GLU A 110 -5.06 2.02 13.73
CA GLU A 110 -4.57 3.19 12.98
C GLU A 110 -3.12 3.48 13.40
N ILE A 111 -2.20 3.60 12.43
CA ILE A 111 -0.76 3.82 12.67
C ILE A 111 -0.28 4.99 11.80
N PRO A 112 0.41 5.99 12.37
CA PRO A 112 0.98 7.08 11.58
C PRO A 112 2.18 6.61 10.75
N TYR A 113 2.41 7.25 9.62
CA TYR A 113 3.57 7.01 8.75
C TYR A 113 4.89 7.17 9.54
N SER A 114 4.98 8.18 10.40
CA SER A 114 6.16 8.44 11.23
C SER A 114 6.56 7.25 12.12
N ASP A 115 5.60 6.47 12.62
CA ASP A 115 5.89 5.26 13.41
C ASP A 115 6.55 4.18 12.55
N LEU A 116 6.07 3.97 11.32
CA LEU A 116 6.68 3.01 10.39
C LEU A 116 8.09 3.46 9.95
N ALA A 117 8.23 4.76 9.63
CA ALA A 117 9.51 5.36 9.29
C ALA A 117 10.52 5.25 10.44
N SER A 118 10.06 5.42 11.68
CA SER A 118 10.85 5.24 12.90
C SER A 118 11.30 3.78 13.04
N VAL A 119 10.41 2.80 12.85
CA VAL A 119 10.78 1.38 12.88
C VAL A 119 11.90 1.07 11.89
N LEU A 120 11.77 1.54 10.64
CA LEU A 120 12.80 1.32 9.63
C LEU A 120 14.13 1.98 10.01
N SER A 121 14.08 3.22 10.49
CA SER A 121 15.28 3.97 10.87
C SER A 121 16.05 3.31 12.01
N HIS A 122 15.34 2.66 12.96
CA HIS A 122 15.96 1.97 14.08
C HIS A 122 16.46 0.56 13.73
N THR A 123 15.69 -0.19 12.93
CA THR A 123 15.98 -1.62 12.66
C THR A 123 16.87 -1.84 11.46
N MET A 124 16.80 -0.95 10.46
CA MET A 124 17.61 -1.00 9.25
C MET A 124 18.12 0.42 8.92
N PRO A 125 19.15 0.90 9.64
CA PRO A 125 19.72 2.22 9.43
C PRO A 125 20.01 2.50 7.96
N SER A 126 19.81 3.75 7.53
CA SER A 126 19.90 4.21 6.13
C SER A 126 18.80 3.74 5.17
N THR A 127 17.94 2.79 5.53
CA THR A 127 16.87 2.31 4.63
C THR A 127 15.90 3.41 4.23
N LEU A 128 15.47 4.25 5.18
CA LEU A 128 14.56 5.35 4.88
C LEU A 128 15.18 6.36 3.90
N GLY A 129 16.47 6.66 4.05
CA GLY A 129 17.21 7.49 3.11
C GLY A 129 17.30 6.84 1.74
N ALA A 130 17.64 5.55 1.67
CA ALA A 130 17.74 4.81 0.41
C ALA A 130 16.40 4.74 -0.35
N ILE A 131 15.28 4.54 0.35
CA ILE A 131 13.93 4.60 -0.25
C ILE A 131 13.68 5.99 -0.82
N THR A 132 13.98 7.04 -0.03
CA THR A 132 13.78 8.44 -0.44
C THR A 132 14.58 8.76 -1.70
N ASP A 133 15.88 8.46 -1.72
CA ASP A 133 16.75 8.70 -2.87
C ASP A 133 16.29 7.92 -4.11
N ALA A 134 15.86 6.66 -3.94
CA ALA A 134 15.37 5.84 -5.04
C ALA A 134 14.08 6.40 -5.64
N ILE A 135 13.15 6.89 -4.81
CA ILE A 135 11.92 7.55 -5.25
C ILE A 135 12.23 8.85 -5.98
N GLU A 136 13.13 9.69 -5.45
CA GLU A 136 13.53 10.94 -6.09
C GLU A 136 14.18 10.71 -7.46
N ASN A 137 15.04 9.70 -7.57
CA ASN A 137 15.63 9.29 -8.84
C ASN A 137 14.57 8.80 -9.83
N GLN A 138 13.62 7.97 -9.41
CA GLN A 138 12.52 7.53 -10.28
C GLN A 138 11.62 8.69 -10.69
N LEU A 139 11.35 9.66 -9.81
CA LEU A 139 10.61 10.88 -10.14
C LEU A 139 11.33 11.69 -11.21
N ALA A 140 12.65 11.88 -11.09
CA ALA A 140 13.44 12.59 -12.09
C ALA A 140 13.39 11.88 -13.46
N ILE A 141 13.53 10.56 -13.49
CA ILE A 141 13.42 9.76 -14.72
C ILE A 141 12.03 9.91 -15.35
N LYS A 142 10.97 9.72 -14.57
CA LYS A 142 9.57 9.84 -15.04
C LYS A 142 9.29 11.25 -15.56
N ASN A 143 9.78 12.29 -14.90
CA ASN A 143 9.62 13.68 -15.33
C ASN A 143 10.38 13.99 -16.62
N ASN A 144 11.56 13.41 -16.82
CA ASN A 144 12.29 13.51 -18.09
C ASN A 144 11.52 12.83 -19.24
N GLN A 145 10.95 11.65 -19.00
CA GLN A 145 10.10 10.96 -19.97
C GLN A 145 8.84 11.79 -20.30
N ARG A 146 8.16 12.35 -19.29
CA ARG A 146 7.00 13.22 -19.49
C ARG A 146 7.34 14.46 -20.29
N ARG A 147 8.50 15.09 -20.03
CA ARG A 147 8.99 16.23 -20.80
C ARG A 147 9.20 15.88 -22.27
N ALA A 148 9.80 14.72 -22.57
CA ALA A 148 9.95 14.25 -23.94
C ALA A 148 8.61 14.01 -24.65
N LEU A 149 7.55 13.71 -23.89
CA LEU A 149 6.18 13.56 -24.37
C LEU A 149 5.37 14.87 -24.37
N GLY A 150 5.98 16.02 -24.08
CA GLY A 150 5.29 17.32 -23.99
C GLY A 150 4.31 17.45 -22.82
N LYS A 151 4.43 16.58 -21.80
CA LYS A 151 3.57 16.59 -20.60
C LYS A 151 4.22 17.38 -19.46
N PRO A 152 3.42 18.04 -18.58
CA PRO A 152 3.96 18.68 -17.39
C PRO A 152 4.56 17.66 -16.42
N PRO A 153 5.45 18.06 -15.50
CA PRO A 153 5.98 17.16 -14.47
C PRO A 153 4.85 16.55 -13.62
N LEU A 154 5.17 15.43 -12.96
CA LEU A 154 4.35 14.84 -11.91
C LEU A 154 4.18 15.83 -10.76
N GLN A 155 3.05 15.73 -10.07
CA GLN A 155 2.72 16.62 -8.95
C GLN A 155 3.56 16.28 -7.72
N ASP A 156 3.79 17.27 -6.86
CA ASP A 156 4.65 17.13 -5.68
C ASP A 156 4.19 16.01 -4.72
N TYR A 157 2.88 15.76 -4.66
CA TYR A 157 2.33 14.69 -3.82
C TYR A 157 2.83 13.29 -4.21
N TYR A 158 3.33 13.08 -5.44
CA TYR A 158 3.83 11.77 -5.87
C TYR A 158 4.94 11.26 -4.96
N GLN A 159 5.86 12.13 -4.52
CA GLN A 159 6.93 11.74 -3.61
C GLN A 159 6.35 11.25 -2.28
N THR A 160 5.43 12.03 -1.70
CA THR A 160 4.80 11.74 -0.41
C THR A 160 4.05 10.39 -0.42
N PHE A 161 3.24 10.15 -1.46
CA PHE A 161 2.46 8.91 -1.53
C PHE A 161 3.29 7.70 -1.98
N ALA A 162 4.35 7.90 -2.77
CA ALA A 162 5.31 6.83 -3.05
C ALA A 162 6.06 6.43 -1.77
N LEU A 163 6.49 7.41 -0.96
CA LEU A 163 7.11 7.15 0.35
C LEU A 163 6.15 6.39 1.27
N LEU A 164 4.89 6.82 1.35
CA LEU A 164 3.87 6.10 2.10
C LEU A 164 3.76 4.63 1.65
N GLN A 165 3.74 4.37 0.34
CA GLN A 165 3.66 3.02 -0.21
C GLN A 165 4.86 2.15 0.15
N GLU A 166 6.06 2.62 -0.16
CA GLU A 166 7.29 1.84 0.01
C GLU A 166 7.66 1.65 1.47
N VAL A 167 7.54 2.69 2.31
CA VAL A 167 7.79 2.59 3.76
C VAL A 167 6.78 1.65 4.42
N THR A 168 5.50 1.70 4.01
CA THR A 168 4.50 0.75 4.53
C THR A 168 4.92 -0.68 4.26
N LYS A 169 5.26 -1.01 3.01
CA LYS A 169 5.65 -2.36 2.61
C LYS A 169 6.91 -2.83 3.34
N ALA A 170 7.96 -2.01 3.37
CA ALA A 170 9.22 -2.33 4.01
C ALA A 170 9.07 -2.51 5.53
N ALA A 171 8.36 -1.59 6.22
CA ALA A 171 8.16 -1.68 7.66
C ALA A 171 7.30 -2.88 8.05
N CYS A 172 6.21 -3.13 7.31
CA CYS A 172 5.38 -4.32 7.48
C CYS A 172 6.21 -5.60 7.30
N ARG A 173 7.00 -5.69 6.23
CA ARG A 173 7.86 -6.84 5.97
C ARG A 173 8.86 -7.08 7.11
N GLN A 174 9.50 -6.01 7.58
CA GLN A 174 10.47 -6.05 8.68
C GLN A 174 9.85 -6.49 10.01
N LEU A 175 8.69 -5.94 10.39
CA LEU A 175 8.02 -6.25 11.66
C LEU A 175 7.36 -7.62 11.65
N CYS A 176 6.72 -7.97 10.54
CA CYS A 176 5.87 -9.15 10.46
C CYS A 176 6.64 -10.39 9.99
N GLY A 177 7.82 -10.20 9.38
CA GLY A 177 8.61 -11.28 8.82
C GLY A 177 8.04 -11.86 7.53
N ALA A 178 7.04 -11.21 6.92
CA ALA A 178 6.46 -11.46 5.60
C ALA A 178 5.50 -10.32 5.22
N VAL A 179 5.24 -10.13 3.93
CA VAL A 179 4.14 -9.32 3.39
C VAL A 179 3.55 -9.99 2.16
N THR A 180 2.28 -9.73 1.86
CA THR A 180 1.72 -10.00 0.53
C THR A 180 1.32 -8.68 -0.10
N VAL A 181 1.83 -8.42 -1.30
CA VAL A 181 1.48 -7.25 -2.10
C VAL A 181 0.67 -7.72 -3.30
N ALA A 182 -0.53 -7.19 -3.49
CA ALA A 182 -1.36 -7.49 -4.64
C ALA A 182 -1.60 -6.23 -5.47
N HIS A 183 -1.55 -6.34 -6.78
CA HIS A 183 -1.96 -5.26 -7.67
C HIS A 183 -3.40 -5.46 -8.15
N THR A 184 -4.12 -4.38 -8.41
CA THR A 184 -5.47 -4.47 -9.00
C THR A 184 -5.47 -4.52 -10.52
N SER A 185 -4.29 -4.54 -11.16
CA SER A 185 -4.13 -4.53 -12.62
C SER A 185 -2.88 -5.31 -13.02
N HIS A 186 -2.95 -5.99 -14.16
CA HIS A 186 -1.79 -6.64 -14.78
C HIS A 186 -0.79 -5.58 -15.28
N THR A 187 -1.30 -4.50 -15.85
CA THR A 187 -0.50 -3.40 -16.39
C THR A 187 -0.54 -2.22 -15.43
N ILE A 188 0.62 -1.78 -14.96
CA ILE A 188 0.78 -0.61 -14.09
C ILE A 188 1.23 0.55 -14.97
N SER A 189 0.52 1.67 -14.91
CA SER A 189 0.89 2.88 -15.65
C SER A 189 2.21 3.44 -15.12
N ASP A 190 3.17 3.71 -16.02
CA ASP A 190 4.51 4.25 -15.68
C ASP A 190 4.46 5.57 -14.90
N PHE A 191 3.38 6.32 -15.03
CA PHE A 191 3.17 7.60 -14.36
C PHE A 191 2.17 7.52 -13.21
N SER A 192 1.90 6.33 -12.69
CA SER A 192 1.11 6.13 -11.46
C SER A 192 2.00 6.07 -10.22
N ILE A 193 1.43 6.37 -9.05
CA ILE A 193 2.13 6.18 -7.76
C ILE A 193 2.46 4.69 -7.56
N THR A 194 1.54 3.78 -7.92
CA THR A 194 1.80 2.33 -7.84
C THR A 194 3.05 1.89 -8.60
N SER A 195 3.46 2.58 -9.67
CA SER A 195 4.68 2.21 -10.42
C SER A 195 5.99 2.32 -9.61
N PHE A 196 5.96 2.99 -8.47
CA PHE A 196 7.10 3.06 -7.54
C PHE A 196 7.31 1.76 -6.74
N TYR A 197 6.40 0.77 -6.82
CA TYR A 197 6.55 -0.55 -6.17
C TYR A 197 7.88 -1.27 -6.49
N THR A 198 8.51 -0.89 -7.60
CA THR A 198 9.82 -1.39 -8.01
C THR A 198 10.96 -0.95 -7.09
N VAL A 199 10.79 0.13 -6.30
CA VAL A 199 11.79 0.63 -5.35
C VAL A 199 12.07 -0.41 -4.26
N GLY A 200 11.03 -0.90 -3.57
CA GLY A 200 11.19 -1.92 -2.54
C GLY A 200 11.82 -3.21 -3.07
N LEU A 201 11.48 -3.61 -4.30
CA LEU A 201 12.09 -4.77 -4.95
C LEU A 201 13.58 -4.54 -5.28
N ALA A 202 13.92 -3.39 -5.87
CA ALA A 202 15.29 -3.06 -6.26
C ALA A 202 16.23 -2.91 -5.06
N LEU A 203 15.70 -2.45 -3.92
CA LEU A 203 16.42 -2.33 -2.66
C LEU A 203 16.43 -3.63 -1.84
N GLY A 204 15.74 -4.69 -2.28
CA GLY A 204 15.63 -5.96 -1.55
C GLY A 204 14.82 -5.87 -0.25
N LEU A 205 13.93 -4.88 -0.13
CA LEU A 205 13.08 -4.66 1.06
C LEU A 205 11.82 -5.54 1.05
N ILE A 206 11.43 -6.00 -0.13
CA ILE A 206 10.41 -7.03 -0.35
C ILE A 206 10.90 -7.98 -1.45
N ASP A 207 10.43 -9.23 -1.43
CA ASP A 207 10.76 -10.22 -2.46
C ASP A 207 9.72 -10.20 -3.60
N THR A 208 10.15 -10.50 -4.82
CA THR A 208 9.26 -10.79 -5.96
C THR A 208 8.21 -11.86 -5.65
N ALA A 209 8.57 -12.87 -4.85
CA ALA A 209 7.67 -13.93 -4.43
C ALA A 209 6.50 -13.40 -3.57
N GLU A 210 6.66 -12.24 -2.92
CA GLU A 210 5.65 -11.58 -2.10
C GLU A 210 4.67 -10.74 -2.93
N VAL A 211 4.99 -10.48 -4.19
CA VAL A 211 4.14 -9.73 -5.11
C VAL A 211 3.27 -10.70 -5.92
N MET A 212 1.96 -10.60 -5.74
CA MET A 212 0.96 -11.34 -6.52
C MET A 212 0.60 -10.55 -7.78
N SER A 213 0.97 -11.09 -8.94
CA SER A 213 0.53 -10.58 -10.23
C SER A 213 -0.98 -10.69 -10.38
N TYR A 214 -1.61 -9.67 -10.96
CA TYR A 214 -3.03 -9.70 -11.28
C TYR A 214 -3.25 -10.42 -12.61
N HIS A 215 -4.11 -11.44 -12.61
CA HIS A 215 -4.55 -12.14 -13.83
C HIS A 215 -6.03 -11.85 -14.17
N GLU A 216 -6.28 -11.40 -15.40
CA GLU A 216 -7.61 -11.09 -15.95
C GLU A 216 -8.52 -12.31 -16.14
#